data_AF-A0A444U106-F1
#
_entry.id   AF-A0A444U106-F1
#
_cell.length_a   1.000
_cell.length_b   1.000
_cell.length_c   1.000
_cell.angle_alpha   90.00
_cell.angle_beta   90.00
_cell.angle_gamma   90.00
#
_symmetry.space_group_name_H-M   'P 1'
#
loop_
_entity.id
_entity.type
_entity.pdbx_description
1 polymer ?
#
loop_
_entity_poly.entity_id
_entity_poly.type
_entity_poly.pdbx_seq_one_letter_code
_entity_poly.pdbx_strand_id
1 'polypeptide(L)'
;MPPRTCCTVALLWLSVSALEHVPFYIEDALSQLLEHKEEYTQFGIVRFFADYFNSVRNGNHILFREFSFVKATPHNRSSFLRAFWRSFRQIGKNGGKGVIAAGHHVGAAYNACGVD
;
A
#
# COMPACT_ATOMS: atom_id res chain seq x y z
N MET A 1 16.22 1.92 -31.82
CA MET A 1 15.98 2.87 -30.71
C MET A 1 14.57 3.40 -30.85
N PRO A 2 13.64 3.18 -29.90
CA PRO A 2 12.30 3.73 -29.98
C PRO A 2 12.30 5.23 -29.56
N PRO A 3 11.32 6.03 -30.02
CA PRO A 3 11.32 7.48 -29.87
C PRO A 3 10.93 7.92 -28.45
N ARG A 4 11.57 8.99 -27.97
CA ARG A 4 11.49 9.54 -26.60
C ARG A 4 10.13 10.15 -26.22
N THR A 5 9.17 10.23 -27.14
CA THR A 5 7.84 10.82 -26.93
C THR A 5 6.86 9.90 -26.19
N CYS A 6 7.11 8.59 -26.14
CA CYS A 6 6.23 7.65 -25.43
C CYS A 6 6.38 7.75 -23.89
N CYS A 7 7.57 8.11 -23.39
CA CYS A 7 7.84 8.19 -21.96
C CYS A 7 7.15 9.37 -21.26
N THR A 8 7.01 10.53 -21.92
CA THR A 8 6.36 11.70 -21.30
C THR A 8 4.85 11.52 -21.15
N VAL A 9 4.18 10.89 -22.11
CA VAL A 9 2.75 10.57 -22.00
C VAL A 9 2.49 9.51 -20.93
N ALA A 10 3.35 8.50 -20.82
CA ALA A 10 3.27 7.49 -19.75
C ALA A 10 3.49 8.11 -18.36
N LEU A 11 4.45 9.03 -18.20
CA LEU A 11 4.71 9.72 -16.93
C LEU A 11 3.59 10.69 -16.53
N LEU A 12 2.98 11.37 -17.50
CA LEU A 12 1.82 12.25 -17.25
C LEU A 12 0.58 11.43 -16.86
N TRP A 13 0.34 10.30 -17.53
CA TRP A 13 -0.75 9.37 -17.21
C TRP A 13 -0.55 8.71 -15.84
N LEU A 14 0.67 8.27 -15.51
CA LEU A 14 1.03 7.76 -14.18
C LEU A 14 0.80 8.80 -13.08
N SER A 15 1.06 10.09 -13.37
CA SER A 15 0.85 11.19 -12.43
C SER A 15 -0.64 11.55 -12.24
N VAL A 16 -1.46 11.42 -13.29
CA VAL A 16 -2.93 11.60 -13.21
C VAL A 16 -3.59 10.47 -12.41
N SER A 17 -3.19 9.21 -12.61
CA SER A 17 -3.72 8.07 -11.85
C SER A 17 -3.32 8.08 -10.37
N ALA A 18 -2.20 8.71 -10.00
CA ALA A 18 -1.80 8.83 -8.59
C ALA A 18 -2.72 9.76 -7.79
N LEU A 19 -3.29 10.79 -8.43
CA LEU A 19 -4.25 11.71 -7.80
C LEU A 19 -5.66 11.11 -7.70
N GLU A 20 -5.99 10.11 -8.51
CA GLU A 20 -7.32 9.51 -8.59
C GLU A 20 -7.80 8.95 -7.24
N HIS A 21 -6.88 8.47 -6.40
CA HIS A 21 -7.20 7.85 -5.12
C HIS A 21 -6.98 8.76 -3.91
N VAL A 22 -6.51 10.01 -4.11
CA VAL A 22 -6.34 10.96 -3.01
C VAL A 22 -7.65 11.24 -2.28
N PRO A 23 -8.79 11.47 -2.96
CA PRO A 23 -10.07 11.66 -2.27
C PRO A 23 -10.46 10.47 -1.37
N PHE A 24 -10.23 9.24 -1.83
CA PHE A 24 -10.49 8.03 -1.05
C PHE A 24 -9.68 8.00 0.26
N TYR A 25 -8.40 8.38 0.21
CA TYR A 25 -7.55 8.44 1.39
C TYR A 25 -7.92 9.60 2.33
N ILE A 26 -8.40 10.72 1.79
CA ILE A 26 -8.92 11.83 2.60
C ILE A 26 -10.20 11.42 3.32
N GLU A 27 -11.15 10.79 2.63
CA GLU A 27 -12.39 10.30 3.23
C GLU A 27 -12.11 9.27 4.33
N ASP A 28 -11.22 8.31 4.09
CA ASP A 28 -10.84 7.33 5.09
C ASP A 28 -10.15 7.97 6.31
N ALA A 29 -9.21 8.89 6.09
CA ALA A 29 -8.56 9.62 7.18
C ALA A 29 -9.56 10.43 8.01
N LEU A 30 -10.53 11.08 7.36
CA LEU A 30 -11.59 11.82 8.03
C LEU A 30 -12.51 10.89 8.84
N SER A 31 -12.92 9.75 8.27
CA SER A 31 -13.72 8.75 8.99
C SER A 31 -13.00 8.28 10.26
N GLN A 32 -11.71 7.93 10.16
CA GLN A 32 -10.91 7.50 11.32
C GLN A 32 -10.76 8.61 12.37
N LEU A 33 -10.51 9.84 11.93
CA LEU A 33 -10.37 11.00 12.82
C LEU A 33 -11.67 11.30 13.58
N LEU A 34 -12.82 11.19 12.91
CA LEU A 34 -14.12 11.46 13.51
C LEU A 34 -14.56 10.36 14.46
N GLU A 35 -14.26 9.09 14.14
CA GLU A 35 -14.56 7.93 14.97
C GLU A 35 -13.75 7.93 16.28
N HIS A 36 -12.52 8.45 16.25
CA HIS A 36 -11.59 8.45 17.40
C HIS A 36 -11.19 9.87 17.84
N LYS A 37 -12.12 10.82 17.72
CA LYS A 37 -11.85 12.26 17.87
C LYS A 37 -11.20 12.64 19.22
N GLU A 38 -11.57 11.95 20.29
CA GLU A 38 -11.05 12.18 21.64
C GLU A 38 -9.58 11.78 21.77
N GLU A 39 -9.14 10.74 21.06
CA GLU A 39 -7.76 10.23 21.12
C GLU A 39 -6.79 11.08 20.28
N TYR A 40 -7.27 11.68 19.18
CA TYR A 40 -6.41 12.43 18.25
C TYR A 40 -6.39 13.94 18.48
N THR A 41 -7.40 14.50 19.17
CA THR A 41 -7.41 15.94 19.51
C THR A 41 -6.29 16.35 20.46
N GLN A 42 -5.75 15.42 21.26
CA GLN A 42 -4.63 15.68 22.16
C GLN A 42 -3.28 15.92 21.44
N PHE A 43 -3.08 15.30 20.27
CA PHE A 43 -1.82 15.37 19.50
C PHE A 43 -1.89 16.33 18.30
N GLY A 44 -3.07 16.84 18.01
CA GLY A 44 -3.33 17.79 16.93
C GLY A 44 -3.65 17.13 15.59
N ILE A 45 -4.65 17.69 14.91
CA ILE A 45 -5.19 17.21 13.63
C ILE A 45 -4.10 17.15 12.55
N VAL A 46 -3.18 18.12 12.53
CA VAL A 46 -2.08 18.16 11.56
C VAL A 46 -1.17 16.94 11.69
N ARG A 47 -0.86 16.53 12.92
CA ARG A 47 -0.02 15.36 13.19
C ARG A 47 -0.72 14.07 12.76
N PHE A 48 -2.02 13.95 13.05
CA PHE A 48 -2.82 12.82 12.60
C PHE A 48 -2.75 12.64 11.07
N PHE A 49 -3.01 13.69 10.30
CA PHE A 49 -2.94 13.59 8.83
C PHE A 49 -1.53 13.27 8.34
N ALA A 50 -0.50 13.86 8.95
CA ALA A 50 0.89 13.55 8.62
C ALA A 50 1.21 12.07 8.85
N ASP A 51 0.81 11.51 9.99
CA ASP A 51 1.03 10.11 10.33
C ASP A 51 0.22 9.17 9.42
N TYR A 52 -1.04 9.50 9.14
CA TYR A 52 -1.88 8.74 8.22
C TYR A 52 -1.27 8.68 6.81
N PHE A 53 -0.92 9.83 6.22
CA PHE A 53 -0.35 9.85 4.87
C PHE A 53 1.07 9.29 4.81
N ASN A 54 1.84 9.38 5.89
CA ASN A 54 3.11 8.66 6.00
C ASN A 54 2.88 7.14 6.04
N SER A 55 1.84 6.68 6.73
CA SER A 55 1.44 5.26 6.72
C SER A 55 1.03 4.80 5.33
N VAL A 56 0.22 5.59 4.60
CA VAL A 56 -0.16 5.32 3.20
C VAL A 56 1.07 5.24 2.31
N ARG A 57 1.97 6.22 2.38
CA ARG A 57 3.22 6.25 1.62
C ARG A 57 4.08 5.00 1.88
N ASN A 58 4.15 4.55 3.12
CA ASN A 58 4.94 3.38 3.53
C ASN A 58 4.23 2.05 3.28
N GLY A 59 2.93 2.07 2.94
CA GLY A 59 2.11 0.88 2.72
C GLY A 59 1.70 0.15 4.00
N ASN A 60 1.78 0.82 5.16
CA ASN A 60 1.39 0.24 6.45
C ASN A 60 -0.11 0.42 6.76
N HIS A 61 -0.78 1.33 6.06
CA HIS A 61 -2.20 1.68 6.22
C HIS A 61 -3.15 0.52 5.94
N ILE A 62 -2.67 -0.57 5.34
CA ILE A 62 -3.42 -1.81 5.06
C ILE A 62 -3.58 -2.71 6.30
N LEU A 63 -2.79 -2.49 7.36
CA LEU A 63 -2.78 -3.36 8.52
C LEU A 63 -4.06 -3.15 9.34
N PHE A 64 -4.66 -4.25 9.82
CA PHE A 64 -5.90 -4.23 10.60
C PHE A 64 -7.11 -3.60 9.86
N ARG A 65 -7.10 -3.65 8.53
CA ARG A 65 -8.21 -3.17 7.69
C ARG A 65 -9.03 -4.32 7.15
N GLU A 66 -10.29 -4.05 6.88
CA GLU A 66 -11.16 -4.98 6.17
C GLU A 66 -10.68 -5.24 4.74
N PHE A 67 -11.02 -6.41 4.21
CA PHE A 67 -10.66 -6.77 2.83
C PHE A 67 -11.32 -5.87 1.77
N SER A 68 -12.47 -5.26 2.10
CA SER A 68 -13.13 -4.23 1.29
C SER A 68 -12.17 -3.07 1.00
N PHE A 69 -11.54 -2.53 2.06
CA PHE A 69 -10.54 -1.46 1.97
C PHE A 69 -9.30 -1.89 1.18
N VAL A 70 -8.80 -3.11 1.41
CA VAL A 70 -7.61 -3.64 0.70
C VAL A 70 -7.83 -3.68 -0.81
N LYS A 71 -9.03 -4.05 -1.26
CA LYS A 71 -9.36 -4.12 -2.69
C LYS A 71 -9.59 -2.77 -3.34
N ALA A 72 -9.90 -1.72 -2.57
CA ALA A 72 -10.44 -0.45 -3.07
C ALA A 72 -9.50 0.28 -4.04
N THR A 73 -8.18 0.22 -3.85
CA THR A 73 -7.22 0.92 -4.73
C THR A 73 -6.06 0.00 -5.15
N PRO A 74 -5.41 0.26 -6.31
CA PRO A 74 -4.20 -0.46 -6.72
C PRO A 74 -3.09 -0.40 -5.67
N HIS A 75 -2.90 0.76 -5.03
CA HIS A 75 -1.88 0.95 -3.99
C HIS A 75 -2.16 0.16 -2.71
N ASN A 76 -3.44 0.01 -2.33
CA ASN A 76 -3.82 -0.82 -1.19
C ASN A 76 -3.50 -2.30 -1.47
N ARG A 77 -3.82 -2.79 -2.68
CA ARG A 77 -3.53 -4.16 -3.09
C ARG A 77 -2.03 -4.46 -3.12
N SER A 78 -1.23 -3.56 -3.68
CA SER A 78 0.23 -3.72 -3.71
C SER A 78 0.84 -3.69 -2.31
N SER A 79 0.38 -2.77 -1.45
CA SER A 79 0.81 -2.65 -0.05
C SER A 79 0.48 -3.92 0.75
N PHE A 80 -0.72 -4.47 0.57
CA PHE A 80 -1.13 -5.73 1.21
C PHE A 80 -0.22 -6.89 0.79
N LEU A 81 0.02 -7.07 -0.51
CA LEU A 81 0.92 -8.14 -0.99
C LEU A 81 2.33 -7.98 -0.44
N ARG A 82 2.84 -6.74 -0.39
CA ARG A 82 4.16 -6.45 0.17
C ARG A 82 4.24 -6.83 1.66
N ALA A 83 3.25 -6.44 2.45
CA ALA A 83 3.17 -6.78 3.88
C ALA A 83 3.02 -8.29 4.09
N PHE A 84 2.13 -8.94 3.32
CA PHE A 84 1.93 -10.38 3.33
C PHE A 84 3.24 -11.12 3.06
N TRP A 85 3.95 -10.80 1.97
CA TRP A 85 5.23 -11.44 1.65
C TRP A 85 6.33 -11.15 2.66
N ARG A 86 6.36 -9.94 3.23
CA ARG A 86 7.30 -9.63 4.32
C ARG A 86 7.08 -10.57 5.51
N SER A 87 5.83 -10.79 5.91
CA SER A 87 5.50 -11.70 7.02
C SER A 87 5.83 -13.16 6.69
N PHE A 88 5.48 -13.65 5.50
CA PHE A 88 5.77 -15.02 5.07
C PHE A 88 7.27 -15.32 4.99
N ARG A 89 8.09 -14.38 4.51
CA ARG A 89 9.56 -14.54 4.50
C ARG A 89 10.14 -14.65 5.91
N GLN A 90 9.58 -13.93 6.88
CA GLN A 90 10.03 -14.03 8.28
C GLN A 90 9.66 -15.39 8.90
N ILE A 91 8.47 -15.93 8.58
CA ILE A 91 8.06 -17.28 9.01
C ILE A 91 8.98 -18.36 8.44
N GLY A 92 9.40 -18.22 7.18
CA GLY A 92 10.37 -19.11 6.56
C GLY A 92 11.74 -19.10 7.23
N LYS A 93 12.22 -17.91 7.61
CA LYS A 93 13.49 -17.75 8.36
C LYS A 93 13.44 -18.36 9.77
N ASN A 94 12.26 -18.43 10.37
CA ASN A 94 12.05 -18.94 11.73
C ASN A 94 11.69 -20.45 11.80
N GLY A 95 11.88 -21.21 10.72
CA GLY A 95 11.84 -22.69 10.75
C GLY A 95 10.64 -23.38 10.11
N GLY A 96 9.73 -22.65 9.45
CA GLY A 96 8.61 -23.23 8.71
C GLY A 96 9.02 -23.84 7.35
N LYS A 97 9.67 -25.02 7.35
CA LYS A 97 10.22 -25.66 6.13
C LYS A 97 9.20 -25.92 5.00
N GLY A 98 7.90 -26.02 5.31
CA GLY A 98 6.84 -26.25 4.32
C GLY A 98 6.34 -24.99 3.57
N VAL A 99 6.52 -23.79 4.14
CA VAL A 99 5.92 -22.55 3.62
C VAL A 99 6.80 -21.87 2.54
N ILE A 100 8.11 -22.12 2.59
CA ILE A 100 9.11 -21.47 1.72
C ILE A 100 9.01 -21.99 0.27
N ALA A 101 8.70 -23.28 0.09
CA ALA A 101 8.57 -23.89 -1.23
C ALA A 101 7.35 -23.36 -2.02
N ALA A 102 6.22 -23.12 -1.33
CA ALA A 102 5.02 -22.52 -1.95
C ALA A 102 5.21 -21.03 -2.27
N GLY A 103 5.93 -20.29 -1.43
CA GLY A 103 6.21 -18.87 -1.63
C GLY A 103 7.15 -18.58 -2.82
N HIS A 104 8.04 -19.51 -3.18
CA HIS A 104 9.02 -19.32 -4.26
C HIS A 104 8.37 -19.25 -5.65
N HIS A 105 7.34 -20.08 -5.91
CA HIS A 105 6.60 -20.07 -7.17
C HIS A 105 5.76 -18.79 -7.36
N VAL A 106 5.15 -18.27 -6.29
CA VAL A 106 4.32 -17.05 -6.36
C VAL A 106 5.19 -15.78 -6.33
N GLY A 107 6.30 -15.78 -5.59
CA GLY A 107 7.25 -14.66 -5.57
C GLY A 107 7.97 -14.44 -6.91
N ALA A 108 8.29 -15.52 -7.63
CA ALA A 108 8.84 -15.43 -8.98
C ALA A 108 7.84 -14.80 -9.97
N ALA A 109 6.55 -15.11 -9.86
CA ALA A 109 5.50 -14.48 -10.67
C ALA A 109 5.34 -12.99 -10.37
N TYR A 110 5.49 -12.56 -9.11
CA TYR A 110 5.40 -11.15 -8.73
C TYR A 110 6.59 -10.32 -9.23
N ASN A 111 7.82 -10.83 -9.09
CA ASN A 111 9.03 -10.17 -9.62
C ASN A 111 9.02 -10.10 -11.16
N ALA A 112 8.46 -11.11 -11.84
CA ALA A 112 8.26 -11.08 -13.29
C ALA A 112 7.25 -10.00 -13.75
N CYS A 113 6.36 -9.55 -12.86
CA CYS A 113 5.41 -8.46 -13.13
C CYS A 113 5.97 -7.05 -12.90
N GLY A 114 7.25 -6.89 -12.53
CA GLY A 114 7.94 -5.59 -12.53
C GLY A 114 7.39 -4.56 -11.55
N VAL A 115 6.99 -4.97 -10.34
CA VAL A 115 6.62 -4.03 -9.27
C VAL A 115 7.85 -3.68 -8.44
N ASP A 116 8.74 -2.90 -9.05
CA ASP A 116 9.86 -2.20 -8.40
C ASP A 116 9.58 -0.70 -8.31
#